data_AF-A0A2M7X288-F1
#
_entry.id   AF-A0A2M7X288-F1
#
_cell.length_a   1.000
_cell.length_b   1.000
_cell.length_c   1.000
_cell.angle_alpha   90.00
_cell.angle_beta   90.00
_cell.angle_gamma   90.00
#
_symmetry.space_group_name_H-M   'P 1'
#
loop_
_entity.id
_entity.type
_entity.pdbx_description
1 polymer ?
#
loop_
_entity_poly.entity_id
_entity_poly.type
_entity_poly.pdbx_seq_one_letter_code
_entity_poly.pdbx_strand_id
1 'polypeptide(L)'
;PALAASLRANGVRLQATAEVVCAEAGAWLRTTPRPFDLVFLDPPFADQLWQSISLQLEQGGWLADPAWVYVETPDQQDFDPPSGWQLQRATRVGAVQGRLYRRSVPVQ
;
A
#
# COMPACT_ATOMS: atom_id res chain seq x y z
N PRO A 1 18.13 9.17 6.71
CA PRO A 1 17.60 9.06 8.09
C PRO A 1 17.90 7.66 8.66
N ALA A 2 17.96 7.52 9.99
CA ALA A 2 18.36 6.28 10.66
C ALA A 2 17.48 5.07 10.31
N LEU A 3 16.15 5.25 10.26
CA LEU A 3 15.20 4.17 9.93
C LEU A 3 15.48 3.53 8.55
N ALA A 4 15.66 4.35 7.51
CA ALA A 4 15.96 3.85 6.17
C ALA A 4 17.31 3.12 6.11
N ALA A 5 18.30 3.54 6.90
CA ALA A 5 19.58 2.84 7.00
C ALA A 5 19.40 1.45 7.67
N SER A 6 18.61 1.36 8.73
CA SER A 6 18.29 0.09 9.39
C SER A 6 17.55 -0.89 8.47
N LEU A 7 16.60 -0.41 7.64
CA LEU A 7 15.91 -1.25 6.65
C LEU A 7 16.89 -1.82 5.61
N ARG A 8 17.82 -0.99 5.10
CA ARG A 8 18.85 -1.46 4.16
C ARG A 8 19.79 -2.47 4.79
N ALA A 9 20.24 -2.23 6.02
CA ALA A 9 21.09 -3.16 6.77
C ALA A 9 20.39 -4.51 6.99
N ASN A 10 19.08 -4.49 7.31
CA ASN A 10 18.28 -5.71 7.41
C ASN A 10 18.17 -6.44 6.07
N GLY A 11 17.98 -5.74 4.95
CA GLY A 11 17.98 -6.35 3.62
C GLY A 11 19.27 -7.11 3.32
N VAL A 12 20.43 -6.50 3.62
CA VAL A 12 21.74 -7.16 3.47
C VAL A 12 21.84 -8.39 4.37
N ARG A 13 21.48 -8.27 5.65
CA ARG A 13 21.56 -9.36 6.64
C ARG A 13 20.67 -10.55 6.28
N LEU A 14 19.51 -10.28 5.71
CA LEU A 14 18.55 -11.30 5.27
C LEU A 14 18.82 -11.80 3.85
N GLN A 15 19.83 -11.25 3.16
CA GLN A 15 20.13 -11.55 1.75
C GLN A 15 18.91 -11.34 0.83
N ALA A 16 18.08 -10.35 1.17
CA ALA A 16 16.88 -10.04 0.43
C ALA A 16 17.19 -9.14 -0.78
N THR A 17 16.58 -9.45 -1.92
CA THR A 17 16.53 -8.53 -3.06
C THR A 17 15.49 -7.46 -2.76
N ALA A 18 15.91 -6.36 -2.12
CA ALA A 18 15.02 -5.29 -1.68
C ALA A 18 15.55 -3.90 -2.06
N GLU A 19 14.65 -3.02 -2.48
CA GLU A 19 14.92 -1.60 -2.72
C GLU A 19 14.31 -0.77 -1.59
N VAL A 20 15.11 0.10 -0.98
CA VAL A 20 14.64 1.02 0.08
C VAL A 20 14.67 2.45 -0.42
N VAL A 21 13.49 2.95 -0.76
CA VAL A 21 13.28 4.35 -1.14
C VAL A 21 12.98 5.17 0.10
N CYS A 22 13.75 6.24 0.31
CA CYS A 22 13.56 7.16 1.42
C CYS A 22 12.92 8.44 0.90
N ALA A 23 11.60 8.44 0.77
CA ALA A 23 10.79 9.55 0.28
C ALA A 23 9.42 9.57 0.97
N GLU A 24 8.72 10.70 0.87
CA GLU A 24 7.28 10.75 1.16
C GLU A 24 6.55 9.88 0.13
N ALA A 25 5.62 9.03 0.59
CA ALA A 25 5.01 7.98 -0.23
C ALA A 25 4.24 8.57 -1.42
N GLY A 26 3.44 9.60 -1.20
CA GLY A 26 2.68 10.24 -2.26
C GLY A 26 3.58 10.92 -3.30
N ALA A 27 4.68 11.54 -2.87
CA ALA A 27 5.69 12.09 -3.77
C ALA A 27 6.37 11.01 -4.62
N TRP A 28 6.66 9.86 -4.03
CA TRP A 28 7.23 8.73 -4.76
C TRP A 28 6.25 8.13 -5.77
N LEU A 29 4.96 8.04 -5.43
CA LEU A 29 3.92 7.53 -6.34
C LEU A 29 3.66 8.45 -7.55
N ARG A 30 4.18 9.68 -7.56
CA ARG A 30 4.16 10.58 -8.74
C ARG A 30 5.35 10.36 -9.69
N THR A 31 6.27 9.45 -9.36
CA THR A 31 7.39 9.09 -10.23
C THR A 31 6.99 8.01 -11.24
N THR A 32 7.94 7.55 -12.07
CA THR A 32 7.69 6.49 -13.05
C THR A 32 7.25 5.20 -12.35
N PRO A 33 6.06 4.67 -12.64
CA PRO A 33 5.53 3.50 -11.95
C PRO A 33 6.26 2.22 -12.34
N ARG A 34 6.37 1.31 -11.38
CA ARG A 34 6.65 -0.10 -11.60
C ARG A 34 5.48 -0.89 -10.99
N PRO A 35 4.69 -1.63 -11.78
CA PRO A 35 3.54 -2.34 -11.26
C PRO A 35 3.94 -3.40 -10.22
N PHE A 36 3.20 -3.47 -9.13
CA PHE A 36 3.35 -4.47 -8.09
C PHE A 36 2.15 -5.43 -8.07
N ASP A 37 2.41 -6.72 -7.84
CA ASP A 37 1.38 -7.75 -7.68
C ASP A 37 0.73 -7.70 -6.29
N LEU A 38 1.44 -7.16 -5.29
CA LEU A 38 1.01 -7.03 -3.90
C LEU A 38 1.52 -5.72 -3.31
N VAL A 39 0.61 -4.94 -2.73
CA VAL A 39 0.92 -3.69 -2.02
C VAL A 39 0.41 -3.77 -0.58
N PHE A 40 1.25 -3.34 0.36
CA PHE A 40 0.88 -3.14 1.77
C PHE A 40 0.75 -1.64 2.03
N LEU A 41 -0.43 -1.21 2.48
CA LEU A 41 -0.78 0.18 2.74
C LEU A 41 -1.10 0.37 4.23
N ASP A 42 -0.09 0.79 4.98
CA ASP A 42 -0.17 1.14 6.40
C ASP A 42 0.48 2.52 6.64
N PRO A 43 -0.17 3.61 6.20
CA PRO A 43 0.30 4.96 6.49
C PRO A 43 0.07 5.29 7.99
N PRO A 44 0.85 6.24 8.54
CA PRO A 44 0.65 6.69 9.91
C PRO A 44 -0.77 7.20 10.14
N PHE A 45 -1.36 6.84 11.30
CA PHE A 45 -2.79 7.04 11.54
C PHE A 45 -3.27 8.50 11.53
N ALA A 46 -2.38 9.45 11.81
CA ALA A 46 -2.72 10.86 12.03
C ALA A 46 -3.06 11.63 10.74
N ASP A 47 -2.64 11.13 9.57
CA ASP A 47 -2.52 11.96 8.37
C ASP A 47 -3.61 11.71 7.31
N GLN A 48 -4.61 10.86 7.60
CA GLN A 48 -5.74 10.53 6.69
C GLN A 48 -5.28 10.17 5.25
N LEU A 49 -4.10 9.54 5.11
CA LEU A 49 -3.44 9.36 3.81
C LEU A 49 -4.00 8.21 2.96
N TRP A 50 -4.81 7.32 3.54
CA TRP A 50 -5.28 6.13 2.81
C TRP A 50 -6.01 6.47 1.52
N GLN A 51 -6.90 7.48 1.55
CA GLN A 51 -7.70 7.85 0.38
C GLN A 51 -6.81 8.42 -0.74
N SER A 52 -5.88 9.30 -0.39
CA SER A 52 -5.01 9.93 -1.40
C SER A 52 -4.01 8.93 -1.98
N ILE A 53 -3.46 8.05 -1.15
CA ILE A 53 -2.50 7.03 -1.59
C ILE A 53 -3.20 5.92 -2.41
N SER A 54 -4.38 5.45 -1.99
CA SER A 54 -5.12 4.43 -2.73
C SER A 54 -5.50 4.91 -4.14
N LEU A 55 -5.91 6.18 -4.26
CA LEU A 55 -6.18 6.81 -5.56
C LEU A 55 -4.92 6.94 -6.42
N GLN A 56 -3.79 7.35 -5.84
CA GLN A 56 -2.51 7.42 -6.57
C GLN A 56 -2.02 6.05 -7.03
N LEU A 57 -2.22 5.00 -6.24
CA LEU A 57 -1.89 3.63 -6.63
C LEU A 57 -2.74 3.18 -7.83
N GLU A 58 -4.06 3.39 -7.78
CA GLU A 58 -4.97 2.98 -8.85
C GLU A 58 -4.74 3.79 -10.15
N GLN A 59 -4.57 5.11 -10.05
CA GLN A 59 -4.43 5.98 -11.21
C GLN A 59 -3.00 6.03 -11.77
N GLY A 60 -1.99 5.79 -10.92
CA GLY A 60 -0.59 5.93 -11.26
C GLY A 60 0.03 4.72 -11.96
N GLY A 61 -0.71 3.63 -12.18
CA GLY A 61 -0.18 2.41 -12.82
C GLY A 61 0.75 1.58 -11.92
N TRP A 62 0.66 1.76 -10.60
CA TRP A 62 1.48 1.03 -9.62
C TRP A 62 0.96 -0.36 -9.29
N LEU A 63 -0.26 -0.70 -9.74
CA LEU A 63 -0.90 -1.97 -9.48
C LEU A 63 -0.94 -2.79 -10.77
N ALA A 64 -0.42 -4.02 -10.69
CA ALA A 64 -0.58 -4.99 -11.78
C ALA A 64 -2.07 -5.32 -12.03
N ASP A 65 -2.36 -5.92 -13.17
CA ASP A 65 -3.66 -6.54 -13.43
C ASP A 65 -3.50 -8.06 -13.55
N PRO A 66 -3.98 -8.84 -12.57
CA PRO A 66 -4.62 -8.44 -11.31
C PRO A 66 -3.62 -8.25 -10.13
N ALA A 67 -3.87 -7.30 -9.22
CA ALA A 67 -3.03 -7.04 -8.02
C ALA A 67 -3.77 -7.25 -6.68
N TRP A 68 -3.03 -7.39 -5.60
CA TRP A 68 -3.55 -7.47 -4.22
C TRP A 68 -3.16 -6.22 -3.46
N VAL A 69 -4.09 -5.68 -2.66
CA VAL A 69 -3.80 -4.54 -1.78
C VAL A 69 -4.27 -4.85 -0.37
N TYR A 70 -3.33 -4.88 0.56
CA TYR A 70 -3.61 -5.00 1.99
C TYR A 70 -3.59 -3.62 2.62
N VAL A 71 -4.65 -3.25 3.33
CA VAL A 71 -4.84 -1.93 3.95
C VAL A 71 -5.07 -2.12 5.44
N GLU A 72 -4.27 -1.47 6.28
CA GLU A 72 -4.52 -1.37 7.72
C GLU A 72 -5.10 -0.01 8.06
N THR A 73 -6.24 0.03 8.75
CA THR A 73 -6.86 1.27 9.23
C THR A 73 -7.26 1.16 10.70
N PRO A 74 -7.36 2.27 11.44
CA PRO A 74 -8.06 2.30 12.72
C PRO A 74 -9.51 1.82 12.57
N ASP A 75 -10.09 1.32 13.66
CA ASP A 75 -11.43 0.71 13.65
C ASP A 75 -12.56 1.64 13.20
N GLN A 76 -12.41 2.95 13.46
CA GLN A 76 -13.40 3.98 13.12
C GLN A 76 -12.99 4.84 11.91
N GLN A 77 -11.96 4.44 11.16
CA GLN A 77 -11.55 5.18 9.98
C GLN A 77 -12.43 4.79 8.79
N ASP A 78 -13.17 5.77 8.26
CA ASP A 78 -13.83 5.64 6.97
C ASP A 78 -12.76 5.60 5.87
N PHE A 79 -12.73 4.52 5.12
CA PHE A 79 -11.87 4.31 3.95
C PHE A 79 -12.73 3.80 2.80
N ASP A 80 -12.76 4.56 1.70
CA ASP A 80 -13.49 4.19 0.51
C ASP A 80 -12.50 3.71 -0.57
N PRO A 81 -12.38 2.39 -0.80
CA PRO A 81 -11.42 1.86 -1.75
C PRO A 81 -11.79 2.26 -3.19
N PRO A 82 -10.81 2.44 -4.10
CA PRO A 82 -11.10 2.64 -5.52
C PRO A 82 -12.02 1.55 -6.10
N SER A 83 -12.87 1.90 -7.07
CA SER A 83 -13.92 1.02 -7.59
C SER A 83 -13.45 -0.33 -8.16
N GLY A 84 -12.20 -0.40 -8.63
CA GLY A 84 -11.58 -1.64 -9.12
C GLY A 84 -11.15 -2.61 -8.00
N TRP A 85 -11.29 -2.23 -6.72
CA TRP A 85 -10.84 -3.01 -5.58
C TRP A 85 -12.00 -3.72 -4.90
N GLN A 86 -11.98 -5.04 -4.92
CA GLN A 86 -12.99 -5.89 -4.31
C GLN A 86 -12.47 -6.48 -3.00
N LEU A 87 -13.17 -6.20 -1.88
CA LEU A 87 -12.80 -6.75 -0.58
C LEU A 87 -12.90 -8.28 -0.58
N GLN A 88 -11.80 -8.96 -0.26
CA GLN A 88 -11.72 -10.43 -0.19
C GLN A 88 -11.69 -10.94 1.25
N ARG A 89 -11.04 -10.20 2.15
CA ARG A 89 -10.92 -10.57 3.56
C ARG A 89 -10.80 -9.33 4.43
N ALA A 90 -11.42 -9.37 5.60
CA ALA A 90 -11.24 -8.39 6.66
C ALA A 90 -10.95 -9.11 7.98
N THR A 91 -10.03 -8.57 8.76
CA THR A 91 -9.64 -9.06 10.10
C THR A 91 -9.54 -7.89 11.04
N ARG A 92 -9.96 -8.06 12.29
CA ARG A 92 -9.83 -7.06 13.35
C ARG A 92 -8.90 -7.58 14.44
N VAL A 93 -7.91 -6.78 14.83
CA VAL A 93 -7.02 -7.05 15.96
C VAL A 93 -7.00 -5.82 16.85
N GLY A 94 -7.65 -5.90 18.01
CA GLY A 94 -7.82 -4.74 18.88
C GLY A 94 -8.56 -3.59 18.16
N ALA A 95 -7.92 -2.42 18.10
CA ALA A 95 -8.45 -1.21 17.48
C ALA A 95 -8.03 -1.03 15.99
N VAL A 96 -7.46 -2.05 15.37
CA VAL A 96 -7.00 -2.02 13.97
C VAL A 96 -7.81 -3.00 13.14
N GLN A 97 -8.20 -2.57 11.93
CA GLN A 97 -8.79 -3.40 10.89
C GLN A 97 -7.80 -3.58 9.74
N GLY A 98 -7.45 -4.82 9.45
CA GLY A 98 -6.72 -5.21 8.24
C GLY A 98 -7.70 -5.68 7.17
N ARG A 99 -7.65 -5.09 5.98
CA ARG A 99 -8.53 -5.42 4.83
C ARG A 99 -7.67 -5.80 3.64
N LEU A 100 -7.94 -6.95 3.04
CA LEU A 100 -7.30 -7.41 1.82
C LEU A 100 -8.27 -7.27 0.65
N TYR A 101 -7.86 -6.48 -0.34
CA TYR A 101 -8.58 -6.23 -1.57
C TYR A 101 -7.92 -6.95 -2.74
N ARG A 102 -8.75 -7.45 -3.65
CA ARG A 102 -8.35 -7.88 -4.98
C ARG A 102 -8.64 -6.76 -5.97
N ARG A 103 -7.61 -6.27 -6.64
CA ARG A 103 -7.72 -5.29 -7.72
C ARG A 103 -7.78 -6.00 -9.07
N SER A 104 -8.76 -5.65 -9.88
CA SER A 104 -8.92 -6.14 -11.26
C SER A 104 -9.42 -5.02 -12.15
N VAL A 105 -8.87 -4.87 -13.35
CA VAL A 105 -9.45 -3.95 -14.34
C VAL A 105 -10.74 -4.58 -14.85
N PRO A 106 -11.90 -3.88 -14.79
CA PRO A 106 -13.09 -4.35 -15.48
C PRO A 106 -12.77 -4.47 -16.98
N VAL A 107 -12.93 -5.67 -17.53
CA VAL A 107 -12.89 -5.85 -18.99
C VAL A 107 -14.03 -5.02 -19.57
N GLN A 108 -13.71 -4.00 -20.37
CA GLN A 108 -14.68 -3.21 -21.13
C GLN A 108 -15.30 -4.04 -22.25
#